data_AF-A0A6V7IMN1-F1
#
_entry.id   AF-A0A6V7IMN1-F1
#
_cell.length_a   1.000
_cell.length_b   1.000
_cell.length_c   1.000
_cell.angle_alpha   90.00
_cell.angle_beta   90.00
_cell.angle_gamma   90.00
#
_symmetry.space_group_name_H-M   'P 1'
#
loop_
_entity.id
_entity.type
_entity.pdbx_description
1 polymer ?
#
loop_
_entity_poly.entity_id
_entity_poly.type
_entity_poly.pdbx_seq_one_letter_code
_entity_poly.pdbx_strand_id
1 'polypeptide(L)'
;RSALSFLMEGLGEDPKVKRLFKGVDSLKPQKAKYDFLWDPKPVLESLSQLYPNDTLSLDKLAHKVITLLALVTAQRMQTLSLIKIENISVVENVLYITIPDRIKTTARNRCQPLLKIPFFADNPSLCVASALQ
;
A
#
# COMPACT_ATOMS: atom_id res chain seq x y z
N ARG A 1 16.94 -10.54 19.22
CA ARG A 1 17.86 -11.20 18.27
C ARG A 1 18.76 -10.16 17.59
N SER A 2 18.25 -9.19 16.84
CA SER A 2 19.05 -8.25 16.02
C SER A 2 20.03 -7.37 16.81
N ALA A 3 19.65 -6.87 18.00
CA ALA A 3 20.54 -6.07 18.83
C ALA A 3 21.72 -6.88 19.43
N LEU A 4 21.49 -8.16 19.77
CA LEU A 4 22.55 -9.00 20.32
C LEU A 4 23.52 -9.51 19.25
N SER A 5 23.05 -9.76 18.03
CA SER A 5 23.95 -10.14 16.92
C SER A 5 24.81 -8.96 16.44
N PHE A 6 24.44 -7.72 16.77
CA PHE A 6 25.27 -6.54 16.51
C PHE A 6 26.41 -6.41 17.53
N LEU A 7 26.19 -6.82 18.78
CA LEU A 7 27.18 -6.75 19.85
C LEU A 7 28.14 -7.95 19.84
N MET A 8 27.68 -9.11 19.37
CA MET A 8 28.46 -10.35 19.36
C MET A 8 28.18 -11.13 18.08
N GLU A 9 29.24 -11.36 17.29
CA GLU A 9 29.17 -12.19 16.09
C GLU A 9 28.90 -13.66 16.45
N GLY A 10 28.14 -14.37 15.61
CA GLY A 10 27.89 -15.82 15.78
C GLY A 10 26.85 -16.22 16.84
N LEU A 11 26.40 -15.31 17.72
CA LEU A 11 25.41 -15.61 18.77
C LEU A 11 24.04 -16.04 18.20
N GLY A 12 23.74 -15.61 16.98
CA GLY A 12 22.53 -15.99 16.26
C GLY A 12 22.48 -17.46 15.87
N GLU A 13 23.62 -18.15 15.81
CA GLU A 13 23.71 -19.56 15.39
C GLU A 13 23.61 -20.56 16.55
N ASP A 14 23.90 -20.15 17.78
CA ASP A 14 23.84 -21.03 18.95
C ASP A 14 22.39 -21.55 19.17
N PRO A 15 22.18 -22.88 19.19
CA PRO A 15 20.86 -23.49 19.38
C PRO A 15 20.20 -23.11 20.72
N LYS A 16 20.98 -22.86 21.78
CA LYS A 16 20.47 -22.42 23.09
C LYS A 16 19.89 -21.01 23.00
N VAL A 17 20.57 -20.11 22.29
CA VAL A 17 20.11 -18.74 22.07
C VAL A 17 18.86 -18.72 21.19
N LYS A 18 18.82 -19.54 20.12
CA LYS A 18 17.62 -19.71 19.29
C LYS A 18 16.43 -20.20 20.15
N ARG A 19 16.63 -21.21 21.01
CA ARG A 19 15.61 -21.76 21.91
C ARG A 19 15.13 -20.73 22.95
N LEU A 20 16.03 -19.97 23.55
CA LEU A 20 15.69 -18.88 24.49
C LEU A 20 14.75 -17.86 23.84
N PHE A 21 15.14 -17.32 22.67
CA PHE A 21 14.30 -16.33 21.98
C PHE A 21 12.97 -16.90 21.50
N LYS A 22 12.90 -18.20 21.17
CA LYS A 22 11.64 -18.87 20.85
C LYS A 22 10.73 -18.96 22.09
N GLY A 23 11.32 -19.23 23.26
CA GLY A 23 10.60 -19.18 24.54
C GLY A 23 10.09 -17.77 24.86
N VAL A 24 10.90 -16.74 24.67
CA VAL A 24 10.49 -15.33 24.86
C VAL A 24 9.33 -14.96 23.93
N ASP A 25 9.40 -15.34 22.66
CA ASP A 25 8.34 -15.11 21.67
C ASP A 25 7.04 -15.86 22.05
N SER A 26 7.16 -17.07 22.60
CA SER A 26 6.01 -17.85 23.09
C SER A 26 5.38 -17.23 24.34
N LEU A 27 6.19 -16.65 25.24
CA LEU A 27 5.73 -15.97 26.45
C LEU A 27 5.08 -14.61 26.15
N LYS A 28 5.55 -13.92 25.09
CA LYS A 28 5.05 -12.61 24.68
C LYS A 28 4.83 -12.58 23.17
N PRO A 29 3.77 -13.25 22.68
CA PRO A 29 3.49 -13.29 21.26
C PRO A 29 3.28 -11.87 20.72
N GLN A 30 3.67 -11.67 19.46
CA GLN A 30 3.43 -10.41 18.78
C GLN A 30 1.92 -10.19 18.68
N LYS A 31 1.42 -9.20 19.42
CA LYS A 31 0.02 -8.76 19.30
C LYS A 31 -0.14 -7.94 18.03
N ALA A 32 -1.34 -8.00 17.46
CA ALA A 32 -1.72 -7.05 16.41
C ALA A 32 -1.43 -5.64 16.90
N LYS A 33 -0.89 -4.79 16.01
CA LYS A 33 -0.57 -3.40 16.38
C LYS A 33 -1.84 -2.60 16.70
N TYR A 34 -2.97 -3.02 16.15
CA TYR A 34 -4.27 -2.37 16.30
C TYR A 34 -5.29 -3.41 16.77
N ASP A 35 -6.01 -3.08 17.84
CA ASP A 35 -7.10 -3.92 18.38
C ASP A 35 -8.40 -3.76 17.58
N PHE A 36 -8.52 -2.67 16.80
CA PHE A 36 -9.67 -2.34 15.99
C PHE A 36 -9.24 -1.76 14.63
N LEU A 37 -9.97 -2.11 13.57
CA LEU A 37 -9.86 -1.53 12.23
C LEU A 37 -11.15 -0.76 11.93
N TRP A 38 -11.02 0.40 11.29
CA TRP A 38 -12.15 1.21 10.88
C TRP A 38 -12.86 0.60 9.65
N ASP A 39 -14.17 0.84 9.51
CA ASP A 39 -14.97 0.36 8.39
C ASP A 39 -14.85 1.31 7.18
N PRO A 40 -14.35 0.86 6.00
CA PRO A 40 -14.24 1.69 4.81
C PRO A 40 -15.57 1.96 4.09
N LYS A 41 -16.65 1.25 4.42
CA LYS A 41 -17.94 1.39 3.72
C LYS A 41 -18.47 2.82 3.62
N PRO A 42 -18.48 3.65 4.68
CA PRO A 42 -19.02 5.01 4.58
C PRO A 42 -18.23 5.87 3.59
N VAL A 43 -16.92 5.65 3.51
CA VAL A 43 -16.06 6.32 2.55
C VAL A 43 -16.40 5.86 1.14
N LEU A 44 -16.51 4.55 0.90
CA LEU A 44 -16.90 4.02 -0.40
C LEU A 44 -18.29 4.52 -0.85
N GLU A 45 -19.26 4.56 0.07
CA GLU A 45 -20.61 5.09 -0.21
C GLU A 45 -20.55 6.56 -0.63
N SER A 46 -19.82 7.41 0.11
CA SER A 46 -19.64 8.82 -0.28
C SER A 46 -18.97 8.98 -1.65
N LEU A 47 -17.97 8.16 -1.96
CA LEU A 47 -17.26 8.21 -3.24
C LEU A 47 -18.13 7.70 -4.40
N SER A 48 -19.04 6.75 -4.12
CA SER A 48 -19.99 6.23 -5.12
C SER A 48 -21.01 7.28 -5.55
N GLN A 49 -21.38 8.21 -4.67
CA GLN A 49 -22.30 9.32 -4.97
C GLN A 49 -21.66 10.36 -5.91
N LEU A 50 -20.34 10.42 -5.99
CA LEU A 50 -19.59 11.29 -6.90
C LEU A 50 -19.49 10.67 -8.30
N TYR A 51 -20.57 10.11 -8.83
CA TYR A 51 -20.63 9.55 -10.17
C TYR A 51 -21.79 10.24 -10.92
N PRO A 52 -21.65 10.57 -12.23
CA PRO A 52 -20.57 10.26 -13.17
C PRO A 52 -19.30 11.12 -13.00
N ASN A 53 -18.16 10.63 -13.49
CA ASN A 53 -16.87 11.33 -13.35
C ASN A 53 -16.79 12.61 -14.21
N ASP A 54 -17.47 12.63 -15.36
CA ASP A 54 -17.42 13.73 -16.34
C ASP A 54 -18.03 15.05 -15.84
N THR A 55 -18.90 14.99 -14.83
CA THR A 55 -19.58 16.17 -14.28
C THR A 55 -18.85 16.78 -13.08
N LEU A 56 -17.78 16.14 -12.61
CA LEU A 56 -17.03 16.58 -11.44
C LEU A 56 -16.02 17.67 -11.78
N SER A 57 -15.79 18.57 -10.83
CA SER A 57 -14.62 19.46 -10.89
C SER A 57 -13.34 18.66 -10.73
N LEU A 58 -12.25 19.14 -11.34
CA LEU A 58 -10.92 18.52 -11.26
C LEU A 58 -10.49 18.26 -9.81
N ASP A 59 -10.78 19.19 -8.91
CA ASP A 59 -10.48 19.06 -7.48
C ASP A 59 -11.19 17.86 -6.84
N LYS A 60 -12.50 17.70 -7.09
CA LYS A 60 -13.28 16.57 -6.56
C LYS A 60 -12.84 15.24 -7.18
N LEU A 61 -12.51 15.24 -8.47
CA LEU A 61 -12.00 14.06 -9.16
C LEU A 61 -10.65 13.63 -8.60
N ALA A 62 -9.72 14.57 -8.40
CA ALA A 62 -8.41 14.30 -7.80
C ALA A 62 -8.54 13.70 -6.38
N HIS A 63 -9.40 14.30 -5.54
CA HIS A 63 -9.69 13.75 -4.21
C HIS A 63 -10.27 12.34 -4.27
N LYS A 64 -11.22 12.09 -5.18
CA LYS A 64 -11.82 10.77 -5.39
C LYS A 64 -10.76 9.74 -5.79
N VAL A 65 -9.94 10.06 -6.79
CA VAL A 65 -8.89 9.17 -7.31
C VAL A 65 -7.86 8.84 -6.23
N ILE A 66 -7.32 9.86 -5.54
CA ILE A 66 -6.30 9.65 -4.50
C ILE A 66 -6.86 8.81 -3.35
N THR A 67 -8.11 9.07 -2.93
CA THR A 67 -8.75 8.33 -1.84
C THR A 67 -8.97 6.87 -2.22
N LEU A 68 -9.51 6.60 -3.41
CA LEU A 68 -9.69 5.22 -3.89
C LEU A 68 -8.35 4.51 -4.06
N LEU A 69 -7.34 5.20 -4.60
CA LEU A 69 -6.01 4.65 -4.79
C LEU A 69 -5.37 4.27 -3.45
N ALA A 70 -5.52 5.10 -2.43
CA ALA A 70 -5.06 4.81 -1.08
C ALA A 70 -5.76 3.57 -0.48
N LEU A 71 -7.08 3.44 -0.69
CA LEU A 71 -7.85 2.30 -0.18
C LEU A 71 -7.51 0.99 -0.88
N VAL A 72 -7.38 1.00 -2.21
CA VAL A 72 -7.14 -0.21 -3.01
C VAL A 72 -5.69 -0.68 -2.89
N THR A 73 -4.73 0.24 -2.90
CA THR A 73 -3.30 -0.14 -2.94
C THR A 73 -2.64 -0.20 -1.57
N ALA A 74 -3.29 0.35 -0.52
CA ALA A 74 -2.77 0.46 0.84
C ALA A 74 -1.35 1.07 0.92
N GLN A 75 -1.01 1.95 -0.02
CA GLN A 75 0.31 2.58 -0.10
C GLN A 75 0.44 3.77 0.86
N ARG A 76 1.69 4.15 1.15
CA ARG A 76 1.97 5.36 1.94
C ARG A 76 1.67 6.62 1.13
N MET A 77 1.29 7.69 1.81
CA MET A 77 1.14 9.03 1.21
C MET A 77 2.38 9.45 0.39
N GLN A 78 3.60 9.16 0.88
CA GLN A 78 4.84 9.44 0.14
C GLN A 78 4.90 8.76 -1.23
N THR A 79 4.40 7.53 -1.31
CA THR A 79 4.35 6.76 -2.57
C THR A 79 3.32 7.38 -3.52
N LEU A 80 2.14 7.73 -3.00
CA LEU A 80 1.08 8.37 -3.79
C LEU A 80 1.49 9.76 -4.31
N SER A 81 2.23 10.54 -3.52
CA SER A 81 2.69 11.88 -3.92
C SER A 81 3.75 11.88 -5.02
N LEU A 82 4.39 10.74 -5.29
CA LEU A 82 5.43 10.58 -6.31
C LEU A 82 4.88 9.99 -7.61
N ILE A 83 3.56 9.80 -7.71
CA ILE A 83 2.93 9.35 -8.93
C ILE A 83 3.03 10.45 -9.98
N LYS A 84 3.61 10.11 -11.12
CA LYS A 84 3.73 11.00 -12.28
C LYS A 84 2.95 10.40 -13.44
N ILE A 85 2.26 11.26 -14.19
CA ILE A 85 1.39 10.86 -15.31
C ILE A 85 2.19 10.09 -16.37
N GLU A 86 3.43 10.50 -16.65
CA GLU A 86 4.35 9.84 -17.59
C GLU A 86 4.67 8.38 -17.24
N ASN A 87 4.52 7.98 -15.98
CA ASN A 87 4.83 6.66 -15.46
C ASN A 87 3.61 5.77 -15.30
N ILE A 88 2.46 6.22 -15.83
CA ILE A 88 1.20 5.50 -15.84
C ILE A 88 1.03 4.87 -17.23
N SER A 89 0.80 3.56 -17.26
CA SER A 89 0.55 2.82 -18.50
C SER A 89 -0.65 1.91 -18.33
N VAL A 90 -1.44 1.73 -19.39
CA VAL A 90 -2.58 0.82 -19.41
C VAL A 90 -2.26 -0.32 -20.37
N VAL A 91 -2.30 -1.54 -19.86
CA VAL A 91 -2.04 -2.76 -20.64
C VAL A 91 -3.12 -3.77 -20.29
N GLU A 92 -3.80 -4.31 -21.30
CA GLU A 92 -4.80 -5.39 -21.15
C GLU A 92 -5.87 -5.10 -20.07
N ASN A 93 -6.43 -3.89 -20.06
CA ASN A 93 -7.43 -3.48 -19.06
C ASN A 93 -6.91 -3.53 -17.61
N VAL A 94 -5.62 -3.26 -17.44
CA VAL A 94 -4.95 -3.08 -16.16
C VAL A 94 -4.09 -1.83 -16.21
N LEU A 95 -4.24 -0.99 -15.19
CA LEU A 95 -3.44 0.19 -14.97
C LEU A 95 -2.17 -0.17 -14.20
N TYR A 96 -1.02 0.22 -14.75
CA TYR A 96 0.30 0.05 -14.17
C TYR A 96 0.90 1.42 -13.85
N ILE A 97 1.20 1.65 -12.58
CA ILE A 97 1.86 2.89 -12.10
C ILE A 97 3.23 2.51 -11.56
N THR A 98 4.28 3.01 -12.21
CA THR A 98 5.66 2.85 -11.75
C THR A 98 6.10 4.04 -10.93
N ILE A 99 6.89 3.79 -9.88
CA ILE A 99 7.42 4.86 -9.02
C ILE A 99 8.93 4.70 -8.94
N PRO A 100 9.68 5.26 -9.91
CA PRO A 100 11.13 5.11 -9.98
C PRO A 100 11.86 5.91 -8.90
N ASP A 101 11.21 6.96 -8.38
CA ASP A 101 11.76 7.84 -7.35
C ASP A 101 12.07 7.10 -6.04
N ARG A 102 13.10 7.56 -5.32
CA ARG A 102 13.48 6.97 -4.04
C ARG A 102 12.45 7.27 -2.95
N ILE A 103 11.94 6.22 -2.33
CA ILE A 103 11.07 6.29 -1.16
C ILE A 103 11.74 5.70 0.07
N LYS A 104 11.14 5.89 1.25
CA LYS A 104 11.67 5.35 2.52
C LYS A 104 11.97 3.84 2.48
N THR A 105 11.23 3.07 1.68
CA THR A 105 11.40 1.61 1.55
C THR A 105 12.32 1.19 0.41
N THR A 106 12.88 2.14 -0.35
CA THR A 106 13.88 1.84 -1.37
C THR A 106 15.16 1.34 -0.70
N ALA A 107 15.73 0.26 -1.23
CA ALA A 107 16.98 -0.31 -0.75
C ALA A 107 17.79 -0.88 -1.93
N ARG A 108 19.10 -1.04 -1.74
CA ARG A 108 19.99 -1.66 -2.73
C ARG A 108 19.47 -3.08 -3.04
N ASN A 109 19.45 -3.46 -4.31
CA ASN A 109 18.95 -4.76 -4.81
C ASN A 109 17.46 -5.04 -4.53
N ARG A 110 16.63 -4.00 -4.29
CA ARG A 110 15.17 -4.14 -4.17
C ARG A 110 14.50 -3.42 -5.33
N CYS A 111 13.50 -4.06 -5.93
CA CYS A 111 12.68 -3.43 -6.96
C CYS A 111 11.89 -2.27 -6.36
N GLN A 112 11.72 -1.22 -7.16
CA GLN A 112 10.82 -0.13 -6.83
C GLN A 112 9.36 -0.61 -6.89
N PRO A 113 8.44 0.07 -6.19
CA PRO A 113 7.04 -0.33 -6.20
C PRO A 113 6.41 -0.14 -7.58
N LEU A 114 5.62 -1.13 -7.97
CA LEU A 114 4.75 -1.14 -9.14
C LEU A 114 3.32 -1.33 -8.64
N LEU A 115 2.45 -0.36 -8.89
CA LEU A 115 1.03 -0.47 -8.57
C LEU A 115 0.31 -1.06 -9.77
N LYS A 116 -0.32 -2.22 -9.57
CA LYS A 116 -1.14 -2.90 -10.59
C LYS A 116 -2.60 -2.79 -10.15
N ILE A 117 -3.41 -2.08 -10.93
CA ILE A 117 -4.81 -1.78 -10.60
C ILE A 117 -5.69 -2.28 -11.74
N PRO A 118 -6.48 -3.33 -11.54
CA PRO A 118 -7.42 -3.79 -12.57
C PRO A 118 -8.59 -2.81 -12.71
N PHE A 119 -9.18 -2.77 -13.90
CA PHE A 119 -10.46 -2.09 -14.07
C PHE A 119 -11.56 -2.88 -13.35
N PHE A 120 -12.45 -2.16 -12.68
CA PHE A 120 -13.49 -2.73 -11.85
C PHE A 120 -14.83 -2.60 -12.55
N ALA A 121 -15.19 -3.63 -13.31
CA ALA A 121 -16.39 -3.63 -14.13
C ALA A 121 -17.68 -3.73 -13.30
N ASP A 122 -17.64 -4.37 -12.13
CA ASP A 122 -18.83 -4.61 -11.31
C ASP A 122 -19.44 -3.32 -10.77
N ASN A 123 -18.61 -2.33 -10.41
CA ASN A 123 -19.07 -1.01 -9.98
C ASN A 123 -18.20 0.10 -10.60
N PRO A 124 -18.63 0.70 -11.72
CA PRO A 124 -17.87 1.74 -12.38
C PRO A 124 -17.73 3.02 -11.54
N SER A 125 -18.65 3.26 -10.61
CA SER A 125 -18.61 4.41 -9.69
C SER A 125 -17.37 4.43 -8.78
N LEU A 126 -16.83 3.24 -8.47
CA LEU A 126 -15.67 3.02 -7.60
C LEU A 126 -14.41 2.60 -8.36
N CYS A 127 -14.46 2.54 -9.69
CA CYS A 127 -13.29 2.13 -10.46
C CYS A 127 -12.25 3.26 -10.51
N VAL A 128 -11.08 3.01 -9.92
CA VAL A 128 -9.95 3.96 -9.92
C VAL A 128 -9.41 4.17 -11.33
N ALA A 129 -9.30 3.09 -12.11
CA ALA A 129 -8.75 3.16 -13.46
C ALA A 129 -9.65 3.97 -14.39
N SER A 130 -10.98 3.85 -14.26
CA SER A 130 -11.94 4.65 -15.02
C SER A 130 -12.08 6.11 -14.53
N ALA A 131 -11.61 6.42 -13.32
CA ALA A 131 -11.57 7.80 -12.82
C ALA A 131 -10.28 8.55 -13.22
N LEU A 132 -9.28 7.83 -13.73
CA LEU A 132 -8.01 8.38 -14.24
C LEU A 132 -8.01 8.62 -15.76
N GLN A 133 -8.99 8.07 -16.46
CA GLN A 133 -9.18 8.19 -17.91
C GLN A 133 -10.18 9.31 -18.22
#